data_AF-A0A085VHT4-F1
#
_entry.id   AF-A0A085VHT4-F1
#
_cell.length_a   1.000
_cell.length_b   1.000
_cell.length_c   1.000
_cell.angle_alpha   90.00
_cell.angle_beta   90.00
_cell.angle_gamma   90.00
#
_symmetry.space_group_name_H-M   'P 1'
#
loop_
_entity.id
_entity.type
_entity.pdbx_description
1 polymer ?
#
loop_
_entity_poly.entity_id
_entity_poly.type
_entity_poly.pdbx_seq_one_letter_code
_entity_poly.pdbx_strand_id
1 'polypeptide(L)'
;MKWMSVPLLALAVCLPLAAKADGNQLLSDCQQALNGSEGRNVSSPLVAGRCMGVIQGTIDGLAVSRQIFTNIPELICMPQGGLPMGQMVRVVTKHLTDNPADLSHNESLLIAKAMVKAFPCDHSKK
;
A
#
# COMPACT_ATOMS: atom_id res chain seq x y z
N MET A 1 -1.53 58.55 19.22
CA MET A 1 -0.90 58.84 17.92
C MET A 1 0.49 58.21 17.91
N LYS A 2 0.59 56.99 17.37
CA LYS A 2 1.78 56.37 16.77
C LYS A 2 1.32 55.04 16.16
N TRP A 3 1.12 55.09 14.85
CA TRP A 3 1.08 53.92 13.97
C TRP A 3 2.46 53.25 13.90
N MET A 4 2.49 52.07 13.25
CA MET A 4 3.65 51.26 12.84
C MET A 4 3.96 50.14 13.86
N SER A 5 3.89 48.84 13.57
CA SER A 5 3.90 48.12 12.28
C SER A 5 3.29 46.73 12.50
N VAL A 6 2.36 46.30 11.66
CA VAL A 6 1.96 44.89 11.56
C VAL A 6 3.09 44.17 10.81
N PRO A 7 3.78 43.17 11.38
CA PRO A 7 4.74 42.41 10.59
C PRO A 7 3.96 41.53 9.62
N LEU A 8 3.89 42.00 8.38
CA LEU A 8 3.60 41.20 7.20
C LEU A 8 4.71 40.14 7.06
N LEU A 9 4.34 38.93 6.65
CA LEU A 9 5.18 37.77 6.33
C LEU A 9 5.67 36.89 7.50
N ALA A 10 4.82 35.93 7.87
CA ALA A 10 5.25 34.53 7.88
C ALA A 10 4.07 33.67 7.43
N LEU A 11 3.76 33.73 6.12
CA LEU A 11 3.01 32.65 5.49
C LEU A 11 3.96 31.46 5.52
N ALA A 12 3.90 30.67 6.60
CA ALA A 12 4.59 29.41 6.70
C ALA A 12 4.10 28.57 5.52
N VAL A 13 4.92 28.52 4.47
CA VAL A 13 4.73 27.60 3.37
C VAL A 13 4.81 26.22 4.00
N CYS A 14 3.66 25.64 4.33
CA CYS A 14 3.50 24.20 4.45
C CYS A 14 3.82 23.65 3.06
N LEU A 15 5.11 23.51 2.75
CA LEU A 15 5.55 22.60 1.70
C LEU A 15 4.93 21.26 2.11
N PRO A 16 4.00 20.68 1.33
CA PRO A 16 3.65 19.31 1.57
C PRO A 16 4.97 18.55 1.42
N LEU A 17 5.50 18.02 2.52
CA LEU A 17 6.38 16.87 2.44
C LEU A 17 5.58 15.88 1.61
N ALA A 18 5.93 15.77 0.33
CA ALA A 18 5.30 14.83 -0.57
C ALA A 18 5.63 13.46 0.01
N ALA A 19 4.76 12.97 0.89
CA ALA A 19 4.75 11.58 1.30
C ALA A 19 4.54 10.80 0.01
N LYS A 20 5.63 10.33 -0.58
CA LYS A 20 5.59 9.55 -1.81
C LYS A 20 4.97 8.21 -1.45
N ALA A 21 3.66 8.11 -1.66
CA ALA A 21 2.90 6.87 -1.64
C ALA A 21 3.15 6.12 -2.95
N ASP A 22 4.39 5.67 -3.14
CA ASP A 22 4.83 4.88 -4.28
C ASP A 22 5.44 3.53 -3.87
N GLY A 23 5.68 2.68 -4.86
CA GLY A 23 6.22 1.34 -4.66
C GLY A 23 7.56 1.29 -3.93
N ASN A 24 8.40 2.34 -3.97
CA ASN A 24 9.66 2.35 -3.21
C ASN A 24 9.39 2.43 -1.72
N GLN A 25 8.47 3.31 -1.31
CA GLN A 25 8.07 3.41 0.09
C GLN A 25 7.40 2.11 0.56
N LEU A 26 6.47 1.58 -0.24
CA LEU A 26 5.80 0.32 0.08
C LEU A 26 6.79 -0.85 0.22
N LEU A 27 7.77 -0.96 -0.68
CA LEU A 27 8.78 -2.01 -0.63
C LEU A 27 9.60 -1.92 0.67
N SER A 28 10.07 -0.72 1.02
CA SER A 28 10.78 -0.47 2.28
C SER A 28 9.92 -0.89 3.48
N ASP A 29 8.67 -0.46 3.52
CA ASP A 29 7.76 -0.75 4.63
C ASP A 29 7.49 -2.25 4.78
N CYS A 30 7.29 -2.95 3.66
CA CYS A 30 7.01 -4.38 3.69
C CYS A 30 8.25 -5.23 4.00
N GLN A 31 9.45 -4.80 3.60
CA GLN A 31 10.69 -5.43 4.08
C GLN A 31 10.83 -5.32 5.60
N GLN A 32 10.43 -4.19 6.18
CA GLN A 32 10.41 -4.03 7.63
C GLN A 32 9.36 -4.90 8.32
N ALA A 33 8.19 -5.07 7.72
CA ALA A 33 7.18 -6.02 8.21
C ALA A 33 7.69 -7.47 8.20
N LEU A 34 8.40 -7.89 7.15
CA LEU A 34 9.02 -9.22 7.09
C LEU A 34 10.11 -9.39 8.15
N ASN A 35 10.99 -8.40 8.31
CA ASN A 35 12.01 -8.43 9.35
C ASN A 35 11.42 -8.62 10.74
N GLY A 36 10.34 -7.90 11.07
CA GLY A 36 9.64 -8.06 12.35
C GLY A 36 9.06 -9.46 12.54
N SER A 37 8.48 -10.04 11.49
CA SER A 37 7.95 -11.41 11.54
C SER A 37 9.02 -12.49 11.71
N GLU A 38 10.27 -12.19 11.34
CA GLU A 38 11.42 -13.10 11.42
C GLU A 38 12.28 -12.84 12.67
N GLY A 39 11.80 -12.01 13.61
CA GLY A 39 12.53 -11.67 14.84
C GLY A 39 13.77 -10.80 14.60
N ARG A 40 13.89 -10.18 13.42
CA ARG A 40 14.97 -9.25 13.09
C ARG A 40 14.60 -7.83 13.50
N ASN A 41 15.62 -6.96 13.56
CA ASN A 41 15.43 -5.55 13.90
C ASN A 41 14.51 -4.85 12.89
N VAL A 42 13.53 -4.12 13.44
CA VAL A 42 12.60 -3.25 12.71
C VAL A 42 12.91 -1.81 13.13
N SER A 43 12.99 -0.88 12.18
CA SER A 43 13.28 0.53 12.52
C SER A 43 12.14 1.16 13.34
N SER A 44 10.90 0.77 13.05
CA SER A 44 9.71 1.19 13.79
C SER A 44 8.53 0.25 13.54
N PRO A 45 7.78 -0.17 14.59
CA PRO A 45 6.53 -0.90 14.43
C PRO A 45 5.50 -0.18 13.55
N LEU A 46 5.53 1.17 13.53
CA LEU A 46 4.65 1.97 12.69
C LEU A 46 4.90 1.74 11.20
N VAL A 47 6.16 1.53 10.81
CA VAL A 47 6.53 1.30 9.41
C VAL A 47 6.08 -0.08 8.94
N ALA A 48 6.28 -1.12 9.78
CA ALA A 48 5.73 -2.44 9.52
C ALA A 48 4.20 -2.41 9.44
N GLY A 49 3.55 -1.66 10.34
CA GLY A 49 2.11 -1.43 10.36
C GLY A 49 1.58 -0.77 9.09
N ARG A 50 2.31 0.20 8.51
CA ARG A 50 1.94 0.88 7.27
C ARG A 50 1.83 -0.10 6.10
N CYS A 51 2.80 -0.99 5.90
CA CYS A 51 2.71 -2.02 4.85
C CYS A 51 1.42 -2.86 4.99
N MET A 52 1.17 -3.42 6.17
CA MET A 52 0.00 -4.25 6.41
C MET A 52 -1.31 -3.47 6.22
N GLY A 53 -1.36 -2.21 6.67
CA GLY A 53 -2.52 -1.35 6.51
C GLY A 53 -2.83 -0.99 5.06
N VAL A 54 -1.81 -0.67 4.26
CA VAL A 54 -1.99 -0.34 2.83
C VAL A 54 -2.40 -1.59 2.04
N ILE A 55 -1.84 -2.76 2.36
CA ILE A 55 -2.28 -4.05 1.79
C ILE A 55 -3.74 -4.31 2.13
N GLN A 56 -4.10 -4.28 3.41
CA GLN A 56 -5.47 -4.54 3.87
C GLN A 56 -6.47 -3.56 3.22
N GLY A 57 -6.18 -2.26 3.28
CA GLY A 57 -7.05 -1.23 2.72
C GLY A 57 -7.22 -1.35 1.20
N THR A 58 -6.18 -1.80 0.48
CA THR A 58 -6.29 -2.05 -0.96
C THR A 58 -7.19 -3.26 -1.25
N ILE A 59 -6.99 -4.37 -0.54
CA ILE A 59 -7.82 -5.58 -0.71
C ILE A 59 -9.28 -5.31 -0.35
N ASP A 60 -9.52 -4.66 0.80
CA ASP A 60 -10.87 -4.30 1.25
C ASP A 60 -11.52 -3.30 0.30
N GLY A 61 -10.76 -2.32 -0.20
CA GLY A 61 -11.27 -1.36 -1.19
C GLY A 61 -11.74 -2.04 -2.48
N LEU A 62 -10.98 -3.03 -2.98
CA LEU A 62 -11.39 -3.83 -4.13
C LEU A 62 -12.65 -4.65 -3.82
N ALA A 63 -12.72 -5.31 -2.66
CA ALA A 63 -13.89 -6.09 -2.25
C ALA A 63 -15.15 -5.22 -2.10
N VAL A 64 -15.04 -4.08 -1.44
CA VAL A 64 -16.12 -3.09 -1.26
C VAL A 64 -16.57 -2.55 -2.61
N SER A 65 -15.63 -2.22 -3.52
CA SER A 65 -15.98 -1.72 -4.85
C SER A 65 -16.84 -2.72 -5.63
N ARG A 66 -16.55 -4.02 -5.52
CA ARG A 66 -17.35 -5.08 -6.14
C ARG A 66 -18.73 -5.22 -5.51
N GLN A 67 -18.86 -5.01 -4.21
CA GLN A 67 -20.15 -5.10 -3.53
C GLN A 67 -21.07 -3.90 -3.84
N ILE A 68 -20.48 -2.71 -4.03
CA ILE A 68 -21.25 -1.48 -4.29
C ILE A 68 -21.59 -1.32 -5.78
N PHE A 69 -20.69 -1.70 -6.68
CA PHE A 69 -20.85 -1.47 -8.12
C PHE A 69 -21.14 -2.75 -8.89
N THR A 70 -22.18 -2.75 -9.72
CA THR A 70 -22.74 -3.93 -10.41
C THR A 70 -21.88 -4.51 -11.54
N ASN A 71 -20.77 -3.87 -11.93
CA ASN A 71 -19.97 -4.26 -13.10
C ASN A 71 -18.47 -4.36 -12.82
N ILE A 72 -18.07 -4.54 -11.55
CA ILE A 72 -16.66 -4.75 -11.20
C ILE A 72 -16.39 -6.26 -11.12
N PRO A 73 -15.55 -6.83 -12.00
CA PRO A 73 -15.21 -8.24 -11.93
C PRO A 73 -14.38 -8.54 -10.67
N GLU A 74 -14.42 -9.80 -10.23
CA GLU A 74 -13.49 -10.28 -9.22
C GLU A 74 -12.08 -10.33 -9.81
N LEU A 75 -11.17 -9.51 -9.28
CA LEU A 75 -9.79 -9.43 -9.76
C LEU A 75 -8.85 -10.41 -9.04
N ILE A 76 -9.14 -10.70 -7.77
CA ILE A 76 -8.27 -11.50 -6.88
C ILE A 76 -9.10 -12.64 -6.31
N CYS A 77 -8.72 -13.88 -6.60
CA CYS A 77 -9.42 -15.08 -6.15
C CYS A 77 -8.65 -15.74 -4.99
N MET A 78 -8.90 -15.25 -3.78
CA MET A 78 -8.26 -15.78 -2.57
C MET A 78 -8.70 -17.23 -2.28
N PRO A 79 -7.81 -18.07 -1.71
CA PRO A 79 -8.18 -19.40 -1.26
C PRO A 79 -9.27 -19.37 -0.18
N GLN A 80 -10.01 -20.48 -0.06
CA GLN A 80 -11.03 -20.63 0.97
C GLN A 80 -10.41 -20.48 2.37
N GLY A 81 -10.99 -19.61 3.20
CA GLY A 81 -10.42 -19.24 4.51
C GLY A 81 -9.50 -18.00 4.50
N GLY A 82 -9.27 -17.41 3.33
CA GLY A 82 -8.46 -16.19 3.18
C GLY A 82 -6.94 -16.46 3.25
N LEU A 83 -6.17 -15.37 3.23
CA LEU A 83 -4.71 -15.42 3.33
C LEU A 83 -4.24 -14.80 4.65
N PRO A 84 -3.30 -15.43 5.36
CA PRO A 84 -2.63 -14.79 6.48
C PRO A 84 -1.96 -13.49 6.03
N MET A 85 -2.02 -12.43 6.84
CA MET A 85 -1.41 -11.13 6.50
C MET A 85 0.08 -11.26 6.14
N GLY A 86 0.83 -12.09 6.87
CA GLY A 86 2.24 -12.36 6.56
C GLY A 86 2.45 -12.96 5.15
N GLN A 87 1.52 -13.77 4.66
CA GLN A 87 1.59 -14.30 3.29
C GLN A 87 1.32 -13.23 2.26
N MET A 88 0.36 -12.33 2.51
CA MET A 88 0.10 -11.19 1.62
C MET A 88 1.30 -10.25 1.56
N VAL A 89 1.94 -9.94 2.70
CA VAL A 89 3.18 -9.15 2.77
C VAL A 89 4.29 -9.82 1.93
N ARG A 90 4.49 -11.14 2.04
CA ARG A 90 5.49 -11.87 1.24
C ARG A 90 5.22 -11.78 -0.25
N VAL A 91 3.98 -11.98 -0.68
CA VAL A 91 3.57 -11.90 -2.09
C VAL A 91 3.83 -10.50 -2.66
N VAL A 92 3.38 -9.47 -1.94
CA VAL A 92 3.57 -8.07 -2.36
C VAL A 92 5.05 -7.71 -2.40
N THR A 93 5.81 -8.02 -1.35
CA THR A 93 7.26 -7.73 -1.29
C THR A 93 8.01 -8.41 -2.44
N LYS A 94 7.68 -9.67 -2.72
CA LYS A 94 8.28 -10.39 -3.85
C LYS A 94 7.95 -9.71 -5.18
N HIS A 95 6.70 -9.34 -5.40
CA HIS A 95 6.32 -8.65 -6.64
C HIS A 95 7.07 -7.33 -6.83
N LEU A 96 7.15 -6.49 -5.79
CA LEU A 96 7.87 -5.22 -5.85
C LEU A 96 9.37 -5.42 -6.11
N THR A 97 9.97 -6.42 -5.46
CA THR A 97 11.40 -6.77 -5.64
C THR A 97 11.69 -7.26 -7.06
N ASP A 98 10.79 -8.08 -7.62
CA ASP A 98 10.95 -8.66 -8.96
C ASP A 98 10.64 -7.64 -10.09
N ASN A 99 10.05 -6.47 -9.79
CA ASN A 99 9.58 -5.50 -10.78
C ASN A 99 10.01 -4.05 -10.44
N PRO A 100 11.31 -3.74 -10.39
CA PRO A 100 11.81 -2.44 -9.94
C PRO A 100 11.39 -1.25 -10.82
N ALA A 101 11.15 -1.48 -12.12
CA ALA A 101 10.71 -0.44 -13.05
C ALA A 101 9.30 0.12 -12.70
N ASP A 102 8.50 -0.67 -11.98
CA ASP A 102 7.14 -0.30 -11.62
C ASP A 102 7.07 0.50 -10.30
N LEU A 103 8.15 0.60 -9.52
CA LEU A 103 8.14 1.17 -8.17
C LEU A 103 7.78 2.65 -8.09
N SER A 104 7.80 3.39 -9.21
CA SER A 104 7.32 4.78 -9.25
C SER A 104 5.79 4.89 -9.21
N HIS A 105 5.05 3.78 -9.38
CA HIS A 105 3.59 3.78 -9.39
C HIS A 105 3.00 3.78 -7.98
N ASN A 106 1.69 4.06 -7.91
CA ASN A 106 0.91 4.05 -6.69
C ASN A 106 0.91 2.66 -6.00
N GLU A 107 0.98 2.69 -4.67
CA GLU A 107 1.05 1.50 -3.81
C GLU A 107 -0.12 0.53 -4.01
N SER A 108 -1.36 1.04 -4.02
CA SER A 108 -2.56 0.21 -4.18
C SER A 108 -2.62 -0.45 -5.55
N LEU A 109 -2.17 0.24 -6.61
CA LEU A 109 -2.06 -0.36 -7.94
C LEU A 109 -1.06 -1.52 -7.93
N LEU A 110 0.10 -1.35 -7.30
CA LEU A 110 1.13 -2.38 -7.23
C LEU A 110 0.69 -3.58 -6.38
N ILE A 111 -0.01 -3.33 -5.27
CA ILE A 111 -0.60 -4.40 -4.43
C ILE A 111 -1.65 -5.18 -5.23
N ALA A 112 -2.55 -4.49 -5.93
CA ALA A 112 -3.55 -5.13 -6.77
C ALA A 112 -2.87 -5.99 -7.85
N LYS A 113 -1.88 -5.45 -8.59
CA LYS A 113 -1.10 -6.21 -9.58
C LYS A 113 -0.43 -7.44 -8.97
N ALA A 114 0.19 -7.31 -7.80
CA ALA A 114 0.86 -8.41 -7.11
C ALA A 114 -0.13 -9.54 -6.76
N MET A 115 -1.27 -9.17 -6.20
CA MET A 115 -2.28 -10.12 -5.73
C MET A 115 -3.04 -10.78 -6.89
N VAL A 116 -3.36 -10.05 -7.95
CA VAL A 116 -3.93 -10.60 -9.19
C VAL A 116 -2.98 -11.62 -9.83
N LYS A 117 -1.67 -11.31 -9.87
CA LYS A 117 -0.67 -12.22 -10.43
C LYS A 117 -0.51 -13.49 -9.59
N ALA A 118 -0.60 -13.39 -8.27
CA ALA A 118 -0.44 -14.53 -7.37
C ALA A 118 -1.71 -15.38 -7.22
N PHE A 119 -2.89 -14.75 -7.31
CA PHE A 119 -4.19 -15.37 -7.12
C PHE A 119 -5.14 -14.99 -8.26
N PRO A 120 -4.82 -15.38 -9.50
CA PRO A 120 -5.65 -15.06 -10.65
C PRO A 120 -7.01 -15.76 -10.53
N CYS A 121 -8.07 -15.04 -10.92
CA CYS A 121 -9.37 -15.66 -11.09
C CYS A 121 -9.43 -16.43 -12.39
N ASP A 122 -9.79 -17.71 -12.33
CA ASP A 122 -10.07 -18.49 -13.52
C ASP A 122 -11.49 -18.16 -14.03
N HIS A 123 -11.57 -17.24 -14.98
CA HIS A 123 -12.83 -16.89 -15.64
C HIS A 123 -13.31 -17.98 -16.63
N SER A 124 -12.62 -19.13 -16.74
CA SER A 124 -13.06 -20.26 -17.56
C SER A 124 -14.22 -21.05 -16.96
N LYS A 125 -14.61 -20.80 -15.71
CA LYS A 125 -15.77 -21.44 -15.08
C LYS A 125 -16.76 -20.36 -14.64
N LYS A 126 -17.68 -20.05 -15.55
CA LYS A 126 -18.88 -19.22 -15.29
C LYS A 126 -19.68 -19.74 -14.10
#